data_AF-A0A938M8E8-F1
#
_entry.id   AF-A0A938M8E8-F1
#
_cell.length_a   1.000
_cell.length_b   1.000
_cell.length_c   1.000
_cell.angle_alpha   90.00
_cell.angle_beta   90.00
_cell.angle_gamma   90.00
#
_symmetry.space_group_name_H-M   'P 1'
#
loop_
_entity.id
_entity.type
_entity.pdbx_description
1 polymer ?
#
loop_
_entity_poly.entity_id
_entity_poly.type
_entity_poly.pdbx_seq_one_letter_code
_entity_poly.pdbx_strand_id
1 'polypeptide(L)'
;MEQPNDPVDRRIDELVRDWLEAQAKGTDVTRLMTRVRATTAAGAGSVWRARWRVRVAWAAAAVVFLALGSAFLKSWPGTVHAAALIQKSLEVHLLPVDRCYLVTRQREGGQSPDSSPPRVDRLWTRGAQFYWESSNFKYNWAWGRDEQGAVWLTHGKRQGIKLQQDELPPWLATLCEILSLQMETLLDSVLHGHKLTVKDSDAPGAVLIHAAGQAGSPRPWLKEATLEIDRDTRAVRRATVTRRLRNGEVAVTSYTLVSIEAQPGDRYQLEGHLESPFEVFTRDHKPERRQAILSKLFGPKALTPRADRPIASPSKKPES
;
A
#
# COMPACT_ATOMS: atom_id res chain seq x y z
N MET A 1 46.07 18.87 -7.06
CA MET A 1 46.20 17.55 -7.71
C MET A 1 44.78 17.05 -7.97
N GLU A 2 44.20 17.42 -9.11
CA GLU A 2 42.96 16.81 -9.60
C GLU A 2 43.30 15.44 -10.16
N GLN A 3 42.68 14.39 -9.64
CA GLN A 3 42.77 13.07 -10.26
C GLN A 3 42.06 13.12 -11.62
N PRO A 4 42.69 12.61 -12.69
CA PRO A 4 42.05 12.58 -14.00
C PRO A 4 40.84 11.66 -13.93
N ASN A 5 39.66 12.24 -14.10
CA ASN A 5 38.37 11.55 -14.11
C ASN A 5 38.42 10.43 -15.15
N ASP A 6 38.20 9.18 -14.73
CA ASP A 6 38.30 7.98 -15.57
C ASP A 6 37.33 8.11 -16.77
N PRO A 7 37.77 7.90 -18.03
CA PRO A 7 36.90 7.93 -19.18
C PRO A 7 35.71 6.95 -19.09
N VAL A 8 35.79 5.92 -18.25
CA VAL A 8 34.68 5.00 -17.97
C VAL A 8 33.59 5.69 -17.13
N ASP A 9 33.97 6.44 -16.10
CA ASP A 9 33.02 7.11 -15.20
C ASP A 9 32.24 8.21 -15.92
N ARG A 10 32.90 8.99 -16.79
CA ARG A 10 32.21 9.99 -17.63
C ARG A 10 31.18 9.38 -18.56
N ARG A 11 31.47 8.19 -19.10
CA ARG A 11 30.55 7.49 -20.00
C ARG A 11 29.36 6.90 -19.26
N ILE A 12 29.53 6.47 -18.02
CA ILE A 12 28.43 6.04 -17.15
C ILE A 12 27.54 7.23 -16.80
N ASP A 13 28.13 8.37 -16.44
CA ASP A 13 27.37 9.58 -16.08
C ASP A 13 26.59 10.18 -17.26
N GLU A 14 27.14 10.14 -18.47
CA GLU A 14 26.44 10.53 -19.70
C GLU A 14 25.29 9.57 -20.02
N LEU A 15 25.51 8.25 -19.89
CA LEU A 15 24.45 7.26 -20.08
C LEU A 15 23.33 7.38 -19.04
N VAL A 16 23.68 7.65 -17.78
CA VAL A 16 22.69 7.86 -16.69
C VAL A 16 21.92 9.15 -16.94
N ARG A 17 22.57 10.22 -17.36
CA ARG A 17 21.93 11.51 -17.67
C ARG A 17 20.99 11.42 -18.87
N ASP A 18 21.45 10.84 -19.98
CA ASP A 18 20.62 10.62 -21.18
C ASP A 18 19.43 9.72 -20.86
N TRP A 19 19.65 8.72 -19.98
CA TRP A 19 18.59 7.84 -19.50
C TRP A 19 17.59 8.55 -18.57
N LEU A 20 18.04 9.44 -17.67
CA LEU A 20 17.18 10.24 -16.80
C LEU A 20 16.39 11.29 -17.59
N GLU A 21 17.01 11.93 -18.59
CA GLU A 21 16.32 12.85 -19.52
C GLU A 21 15.33 12.13 -20.43
N ALA A 22 15.59 10.86 -20.76
CA ALA A 22 14.64 9.99 -21.47
C ALA A 22 13.50 9.48 -20.56
N GLN A 23 13.78 9.17 -19.29
CA GLN A 23 12.79 8.75 -18.28
C GLN A 23 11.82 9.88 -17.91
N ALA A 24 12.29 11.12 -17.82
CA ALA A 24 11.46 12.30 -17.50
C ALA A 24 10.36 12.57 -18.53
N LYS A 25 10.43 11.96 -19.73
CA LYS A 25 9.51 12.19 -20.85
C LYS A 25 8.44 11.11 -21.03
N GLY A 26 8.34 10.08 -20.16
CA GLY A 26 7.73 8.79 -20.54
C GLY A 26 6.70 8.10 -19.62
N THR A 27 5.99 8.77 -18.70
CA THR A 27 4.98 8.10 -17.84
C THR A 27 3.54 8.36 -18.30
N ASP A 28 2.85 7.33 -18.85
CA ASP A 28 1.45 7.39 -19.31
C ASP A 28 0.45 6.80 -18.29
N VAL A 29 -0.14 7.68 -17.47
CA VAL A 29 -1.17 7.38 -16.46
C VAL A 29 -2.50 6.93 -17.09
N THR A 30 -2.79 7.31 -18.34
CA THR A 30 -4.07 7.05 -19.01
C THR A 30 -4.23 5.58 -19.40
N ARG A 31 -3.14 4.93 -19.86
CA ARG A 31 -3.14 3.51 -20.21
C ARG A 31 -3.32 2.61 -18.97
N LEU A 32 -2.75 3.03 -17.85
CA LEU A 32 -2.93 2.38 -16.56
C LEU A 32 -4.42 2.43 -16.16
N MET A 33 -5.07 3.59 -16.31
CA MET A 33 -6.47 3.79 -15.96
C MET A 33 -7.44 2.96 -16.82
N THR A 34 -7.23 2.90 -18.14
CA THR A 34 -8.08 2.09 -19.03
C THR A 34 -7.94 0.60 -18.75
N ARG A 35 -6.72 0.10 -18.47
CA ARG A 35 -6.54 -1.31 -18.11
C ARG A 35 -7.11 -1.66 -16.74
N VAL A 36 -6.90 -0.82 -15.73
CA VAL A 36 -7.47 -1.03 -14.38
C VAL A 36 -9.00 -1.13 -14.48
N ARG A 37 -9.64 -0.24 -15.24
CA ARG A 37 -11.09 -0.26 -15.52
C ARG A 37 -11.54 -1.50 -16.32
N ALA A 38 -10.74 -1.96 -17.29
CA ALA A 38 -11.05 -3.18 -18.06
C ALA A 38 -10.91 -4.46 -17.23
N THR A 39 -9.91 -4.57 -16.34
CA THR A 39 -9.75 -5.71 -15.43
C THR A 39 -10.82 -5.77 -14.35
N THR A 40 -11.33 -4.61 -13.89
CA THR A 40 -12.48 -4.59 -12.97
C THR A 40 -13.78 -4.99 -13.67
N ALA A 41 -13.95 -4.67 -14.96
CA ALA A 41 -15.09 -5.12 -15.75
C ALA A 41 -15.05 -6.62 -16.10
N ALA A 42 -13.86 -7.18 -16.35
CA ALA A 42 -13.68 -8.59 -16.71
C ALA A 42 -13.76 -9.56 -15.50
N GLY A 43 -13.58 -9.09 -14.28
CA GLY A 43 -13.74 -9.86 -13.04
C GLY A 43 -15.12 -9.74 -12.37
N ALA A 44 -16.02 -8.90 -12.90
CA ALA A 44 -17.35 -8.66 -12.33
C ALA A 44 -18.41 -9.60 -12.95
N GLY A 45 -18.19 -10.90 -12.83
CA GLY A 45 -19.25 -11.89 -13.03
C GLY A 45 -20.17 -11.92 -11.80
N SER A 46 -21.37 -11.38 -11.94
CA SER A 46 -22.52 -11.51 -11.02
C SER A 46 -22.31 -10.95 -9.61
N VAL A 47 -22.53 -9.65 -9.40
CA VAL A 47 -23.68 -9.07 -8.67
C VAL A 47 -23.61 -7.55 -8.89
N TRP A 48 -24.57 -6.95 -9.58
CA TRP A 48 -25.04 -5.54 -9.46
C TRP A 48 -25.67 -5.07 -10.78
N ARG A 49 -26.94 -5.45 -11.01
CA ARG A 49 -27.83 -4.64 -11.84
C ARG A 49 -28.44 -3.56 -10.94
N ALA A 50 -28.02 -2.31 -11.07
CA ALA A 50 -28.89 -1.13 -10.83
C ALA A 50 -28.18 0.19 -11.17
N ARG A 51 -28.43 0.66 -12.40
CA ARG A 51 -28.71 2.05 -12.80
C ARG A 51 -28.15 3.18 -11.90
N TRP A 52 -27.05 3.80 -12.28
CA TRP A 52 -26.87 5.25 -12.16
C TRP A 52 -26.28 5.80 -13.45
N ARG A 53 -27.14 6.46 -14.25
CA ARG A 53 -26.77 7.28 -15.41
C ARG A 53 -26.47 8.68 -14.90
N VAL A 54 -25.24 9.17 -15.03
CA VAL A 54 -24.97 10.60 -15.23
C VAL A 54 -23.83 10.75 -16.24
N ARG A 55 -24.03 11.77 -17.08
CA ARG A 55 -23.47 12.01 -18.41
C ARG A 55 -22.00 12.45 -18.39
N VAL A 56 -21.33 12.10 -19.47
CA VAL A 56 -19.99 12.51 -19.88
C VAL A 56 -19.99 13.99 -20.34
N ALA A 57 -18.96 14.74 -19.95
CA ALA A 57 -18.47 15.90 -20.68
C ALA A 57 -16.93 15.89 -20.65
N TRP A 58 -16.32 16.00 -21.84
CA TRP A 58 -14.88 15.91 -22.13
C TRP A 58 -14.19 17.27 -22.14
N ALA A 59 -12.87 17.32 -21.80
CA ALA A 59 -11.77 18.03 -22.52
C ALA A 59 -10.47 17.97 -21.68
N ALA A 60 -9.46 17.18 -22.09
CA ALA A 60 -8.18 17.56 -22.77
C ALA A 60 -7.06 17.92 -21.76
N ALA A 61 -5.80 17.45 -21.78
CA ALA A 61 -4.90 16.70 -22.68
C ALA A 61 -3.96 15.84 -21.78
N ALA A 62 -3.07 14.92 -22.17
CA ALA A 62 -2.30 14.71 -23.38
C ALA A 62 -1.93 13.22 -23.55
N VAL A 63 -1.36 12.91 -24.72
CA VAL A 63 -1.32 11.63 -25.41
C VAL A 63 0.13 11.14 -25.55
N VAL A 64 0.36 9.84 -25.29
CA VAL A 64 1.40 8.92 -25.86
C VAL A 64 2.84 8.98 -25.31
N PHE A 65 3.33 7.84 -24.74
CA PHE A 65 4.38 7.03 -25.38
C PHE A 65 4.41 5.55 -24.93
N LEU A 66 4.50 4.72 -25.96
CA LEU A 66 4.37 3.27 -26.02
C LEU A 66 5.74 2.59 -26.10
N ALA A 67 5.77 1.33 -25.65
CA ALA A 67 6.40 0.21 -26.33
C ALA A 67 7.74 0.45 -27.05
N LEU A 68 8.86 0.34 -26.33
CA LEU A 68 10.17 -0.07 -26.85
C LEU A 68 10.91 -0.79 -25.72
N GLY A 69 10.77 -2.12 -25.65
CA GLY A 69 11.46 -2.93 -24.62
C GLY A 69 11.07 -4.40 -24.56
N SER A 70 10.09 -4.84 -25.36
CA SER A 70 9.60 -6.23 -25.34
C SER A 70 10.49 -7.24 -26.09
N ALA A 71 11.56 -6.79 -26.78
CA ALA A 71 12.42 -7.68 -27.57
C ALA A 71 13.66 -8.21 -26.82
N PHE A 72 14.08 -7.62 -25.70
CA PHE A 72 15.38 -7.94 -25.08
C PHE A 72 15.33 -8.80 -23.80
N LEU A 73 14.14 -9.13 -23.29
CA LEU A 73 13.96 -9.75 -21.97
C LEU A 73 13.66 -11.26 -21.99
N LYS A 74 13.77 -11.94 -23.14
CA LYS A 74 13.42 -13.36 -23.26
C LYS A 74 14.53 -14.33 -22.78
N SER A 75 15.70 -13.88 -22.36
CA SER A 75 16.85 -14.77 -22.11
C SER A 75 17.58 -14.60 -20.76
N TRP A 76 17.06 -13.83 -19.80
CA TRP A 76 17.76 -13.61 -18.52
C TRP A 76 17.25 -14.51 -17.38
N PRO A 77 18.15 -14.98 -16.48
CA PRO A 77 17.79 -15.80 -15.34
C PRO A 77 16.78 -15.09 -14.43
N GLY A 78 15.74 -15.82 -14.01
CA GLY A 78 14.50 -15.24 -13.47
C GLY A 78 14.62 -14.34 -12.24
N THR A 79 15.68 -14.47 -11.43
CA THR A 79 15.86 -13.64 -10.22
C THR A 79 16.34 -12.22 -10.54
N VAL A 80 17.27 -12.05 -11.49
CA VAL A 80 17.74 -10.71 -11.93
C VAL A 80 16.58 -9.94 -12.58
N HIS A 81 15.71 -10.66 -13.28
CA HIS A 81 14.50 -10.09 -13.86
C HIS A 81 13.51 -9.61 -12.78
N ALA A 82 13.33 -10.36 -11.70
CA ALA A 82 12.40 -10.01 -10.61
C ALA A 82 12.80 -8.70 -9.90
N ALA A 83 14.07 -8.60 -9.52
CA ALA A 83 14.58 -7.44 -8.79
C ALA A 83 14.48 -6.16 -9.66
N ALA A 84 14.88 -6.25 -10.93
CA ALA A 84 14.75 -5.13 -11.87
C ALA A 84 13.29 -4.70 -12.07
N LEU A 85 12.36 -5.65 -12.15
CA LEU A 85 10.93 -5.35 -12.24
C LEU A 85 10.42 -4.63 -10.99
N ILE A 86 10.79 -5.10 -9.79
CA ILE A 86 10.37 -4.49 -8.53
C ILE A 86 10.98 -3.09 -8.38
N GLN A 87 12.23 -2.90 -8.76
CA GLN A 87 12.88 -1.58 -8.75
C GLN A 87 12.16 -0.60 -9.69
N LYS A 88 11.79 -1.03 -10.90
CA LYS A 88 10.99 -0.21 -11.81
C LYS A 88 9.58 0.04 -11.30
N SER A 89 8.97 -0.93 -10.62
CA SER A 89 7.71 -0.70 -9.92
C SER A 89 7.87 0.32 -8.80
N LEU A 90 8.98 0.29 -8.05
CA LEU A 90 9.25 1.24 -6.96
C LEU A 90 9.32 2.67 -7.49
N GLU A 91 10.06 2.91 -8.57
CA GLU A 91 10.12 4.22 -9.24
C GLU A 91 8.73 4.74 -9.62
N VAL A 92 7.86 3.89 -10.18
CA VAL A 92 6.49 4.26 -10.54
C VAL A 92 5.63 4.57 -9.32
N HIS A 93 5.85 3.90 -8.18
CA HIS A 93 5.06 4.14 -6.96
C HIS A 93 5.52 5.38 -6.19
N LEU A 94 6.79 5.78 -6.33
CA LEU A 94 7.31 7.03 -5.78
C LEU A 94 6.66 8.28 -6.39
N LEU A 95 6.00 8.17 -7.54
CA LEU A 95 5.26 9.29 -8.13
C LEU A 95 4.11 9.72 -7.20
N PRO A 96 3.92 11.03 -6.96
CA PRO A 96 2.94 11.59 -6.03
C PRO A 96 1.53 11.61 -6.63
N VAL A 97 1.07 10.45 -7.09
CA VAL A 97 -0.28 10.25 -7.62
C VAL A 97 -1.12 9.48 -6.62
N ASP A 98 -2.41 9.77 -6.62
CA ASP A 98 -3.34 9.15 -5.71
C ASP A 98 -3.76 7.80 -6.22
N ARG A 99 -3.65 6.78 -5.37
CA ARG A 99 -4.00 5.40 -5.74
C ARG A 99 -5.05 4.88 -4.78
N CYS A 100 -6.14 4.38 -5.35
CA CYS A 100 -7.22 3.72 -4.63
C CYS A 100 -7.11 2.21 -4.78
N TYR A 101 -7.05 1.52 -3.64
CA TYR A 101 -7.02 0.08 -3.55
C TYR A 101 -8.29 -0.43 -2.87
N LEU A 102 -8.88 -1.49 -3.43
CA LEU A 102 -9.79 -2.34 -2.68
C LEU A 102 -8.97 -3.27 -1.80
N VAL A 103 -9.30 -3.29 -0.51
CA VAL A 103 -8.59 -4.07 0.48
C VAL A 103 -9.49 -5.16 1.03
N THR A 104 -9.04 -6.41 0.91
CA THR A 104 -9.68 -7.57 1.53
C THR A 104 -8.74 -8.19 2.55
N ARG A 105 -9.30 -8.60 3.69
CA ARG A 105 -8.55 -9.24 4.77
C ARG A 105 -9.11 -10.62 5.07
N GLN A 106 -8.23 -11.59 5.16
CA GLN A 106 -8.52 -12.97 5.55
C GLN A 106 -7.55 -13.38 6.66
N ARG A 107 -8.04 -14.14 7.65
CA ARG A 107 -7.17 -14.84 8.60
C ARG A 107 -6.79 -16.19 8.01
N GLU A 108 -5.52 -16.56 8.15
CA GLU A 108 -5.05 -17.89 7.76
C GLU A 108 -5.82 -18.96 8.56
N GLY A 109 -6.38 -19.96 7.87
CA GLY A 109 -7.18 -21.04 8.49
C GLY A 109 -8.68 -20.76 8.67
N GLY A 110 -9.19 -19.61 8.22
CA GLY A 110 -10.57 -19.19 8.47
C GLY A 110 -11.46 -19.12 7.22
N GLN A 111 -11.63 -20.22 6.48
CA GLN A 111 -12.87 -20.44 5.72
C GLN A 111 -13.80 -21.31 6.56
N SER A 112 -14.30 -20.74 7.66
CA SER A 112 -15.48 -21.34 8.29
C SER A 112 -16.69 -21.03 7.40
N PRO A 113 -17.59 -21.98 7.12
CA PRO A 113 -18.82 -21.73 6.37
C PRO A 113 -19.72 -20.64 6.98
N ASP A 114 -19.52 -20.32 8.27
CA ASP A 114 -20.17 -19.21 8.99
C ASP A 114 -19.37 -17.89 8.98
N SER A 115 -18.26 -17.81 8.23
CA SER A 115 -17.48 -16.58 8.17
C SER A 115 -18.30 -15.48 7.46
N SER A 116 -18.45 -14.33 8.13
CA SER A 116 -19.02 -13.14 7.51
C SER A 116 -18.28 -12.85 6.19
N PRO A 117 -18.98 -12.39 5.15
CA PRO A 117 -18.35 -12.13 3.85
C PRO A 117 -17.13 -11.24 4.04
N PRO A 118 -16.04 -11.48 3.30
CA PRO A 118 -14.80 -10.73 3.45
C PRO A 118 -15.10 -9.24 3.31
N ARG A 119 -14.77 -8.50 4.36
CA ARG A 119 -14.94 -7.05 4.37
C ARG A 119 -14.06 -6.43 3.29
N VAL A 120 -14.68 -5.69 2.38
CA VAL A 120 -14.00 -4.92 1.34
C VAL A 120 -13.99 -3.45 1.78
N ASP A 121 -12.81 -2.90 2.03
CA ASP A 121 -12.62 -1.49 2.39
C ASP A 121 -11.83 -0.76 1.29
N ARG A 122 -11.86 0.57 1.24
CA ARG A 122 -11.15 1.39 0.24
C ARG A 122 -9.99 2.14 0.86
N LEU A 123 -8.78 1.87 0.40
CA LEU A 123 -7.57 2.55 0.83
C LEU A 123 -7.10 3.51 -0.25
N TRP A 124 -7.03 4.79 0.09
CA TRP A 124 -6.42 5.82 -0.73
C TRP A 124 -5.03 6.16 -0.19
N THR A 125 -4.07 6.33 -1.09
CA THR A 125 -2.67 6.62 -0.75
C THR A 125 -2.16 7.78 -1.61
N ARG A 126 -1.29 8.62 -1.04
CA ARG A 126 -0.55 9.71 -1.70
C ARG A 126 0.78 9.89 -0.96
N GLY A 127 1.86 9.31 -1.49
CA GLY A 127 3.14 9.28 -0.79
C GLY A 127 2.97 8.73 0.63
N ALA A 128 3.36 9.51 1.65
CA ALA A 128 3.18 9.13 3.04
C ALA A 128 1.73 9.26 3.56
N GLN A 129 0.86 10.02 2.88
CA GLN A 129 -0.53 10.19 3.30
C GLN A 129 -1.36 8.99 2.88
N PHE A 130 -2.33 8.63 3.72
CA PHE A 130 -3.34 7.65 3.35
C PHE A 130 -4.63 7.88 4.11
N TYR A 131 -5.73 7.36 3.58
CA TYR A 131 -6.92 7.14 4.37
C TYR A 131 -7.62 5.85 3.95
N TRP A 132 -8.22 5.20 4.93
CA TRP A 132 -8.97 3.97 4.76
C TRP A 132 -10.42 4.25 5.14
N GLU A 133 -11.35 3.93 4.24
CA GLU A 133 -12.78 4.11 4.47
C GLU A 133 -13.54 2.80 4.25
N SER A 134 -14.67 2.67 4.94
CA SER A 134 -15.63 1.60 4.68
C SER A 134 -16.17 1.69 3.26
N SER A 135 -16.18 0.58 2.52
CA SER A 135 -17.00 0.52 1.28
C SER A 135 -18.49 0.39 1.58
N ASN A 136 -18.85 0.04 2.83
CA ASN A 136 -20.23 -0.08 3.27
C ASN A 136 -20.70 1.23 3.89
N PHE A 137 -21.59 1.93 3.18
CA PHE A 137 -22.17 3.22 3.58
C PHE A 137 -22.88 3.20 4.94
N LYS A 138 -23.32 2.04 5.42
CA LYS A 138 -23.93 1.90 6.75
C LYS A 138 -22.90 2.13 7.87
N TYR A 139 -21.64 1.84 7.59
CA TYR A 139 -20.54 2.05 8.53
C TYR A 139 -19.75 3.27 8.06
N ASN A 140 -20.11 4.46 8.54
CA ASN A 140 -19.33 5.66 8.27
C ASN A 140 -18.15 5.74 9.25
N TRP A 141 -17.06 5.05 8.90
CA TRP A 141 -15.77 5.28 9.52
C TRP A 141 -14.71 5.47 8.44
N ALA A 142 -13.79 6.37 8.74
CA ALA A 142 -12.53 6.52 8.07
C ALA A 142 -11.43 6.67 9.12
N TRP A 143 -10.21 6.29 8.76
CA TRP A 143 -9.02 6.67 9.52
C TRP A 143 -7.86 6.80 8.54
N GLY A 144 -6.85 7.56 8.91
CA GLY A 144 -5.78 7.86 7.99
C GLY A 144 -4.59 8.51 8.66
N ARG A 145 -3.67 8.96 7.83
CA ARG A 145 -2.48 9.72 8.20
C ARG A 145 -2.36 10.91 7.27
N ASP A 146 -2.21 12.09 7.87
CA ASP A 146 -1.98 13.33 7.13
C ASP A 146 -0.50 13.50 6.74
N GLU A 147 -0.18 14.63 6.10
CA GLU A 147 1.19 14.91 5.63
C GLU A 147 2.18 15.15 6.77
N GLN A 148 1.71 15.59 7.94
CA GLN A 148 2.50 15.76 9.15
C GLN A 148 2.74 14.44 9.89
N GLY A 149 2.23 13.33 9.35
CA GLY A 149 2.35 12.01 9.99
C GLY A 149 1.39 11.80 11.15
N ALA A 150 0.47 12.74 11.42
CA ALA A 150 -0.53 12.57 12.45
C ALA A 150 -1.58 11.54 12.00
N VAL A 151 -1.91 10.62 12.90
CA VAL A 151 -2.93 9.61 12.65
C VAL A 151 -4.25 10.12 13.15
N TRP A 152 -5.29 10.00 12.33
CA TRP A 152 -6.62 10.42 12.68
C TRP A 152 -7.62 9.30 12.44
N LEU A 153 -8.73 9.33 13.16
CA LEU A 153 -9.86 8.42 12.96
C LEU A 153 -11.19 9.13 13.24
N THR A 154 -12.21 8.78 12.49
CA THR A 154 -13.58 9.20 12.75
C THR A 154 -14.21 8.31 13.82
N HIS A 155 -15.07 8.89 14.65
CA HIS A 155 -15.96 8.20 15.57
C HIS A 155 -17.41 8.57 15.21
N GLY A 156 -17.93 7.96 14.16
CA GLY A 156 -19.17 8.40 13.53
C GLY A 156 -18.96 9.67 12.69
N LYS A 157 -20.06 10.33 12.33
CA LYS A 157 -20.03 11.41 11.33
C LYS A 157 -19.58 12.78 11.84
N ARG A 158 -19.69 13.02 13.15
CA ARG A 158 -19.52 14.35 13.76
C ARG A 158 -18.41 14.41 14.79
N GLN A 159 -17.67 13.32 14.96
CA GLN A 159 -16.61 13.25 15.95
C GLN A 159 -15.39 12.61 15.33
N GLY A 160 -14.23 13.12 15.68
CA GLY A 160 -12.96 12.57 15.25
C GLY A 160 -11.92 12.64 16.35
N ILE A 161 -10.89 11.83 16.22
CA ILE A 161 -9.70 11.88 17.07
C ILE A 161 -8.50 12.13 16.18
N LYS A 162 -7.61 13.02 16.62
CA LYS A 162 -6.30 13.23 16.02
C LYS A 162 -5.21 12.88 17.05
N LEU A 163 -4.22 12.11 16.60
CA LEU A 163 -3.01 11.73 17.32
C LEU A 163 -1.83 12.31 16.56
N GLN A 164 -1.06 13.18 17.20
CA GLN A 164 0.16 13.70 16.59
C GLN A 164 1.21 12.59 16.45
N GLN A 165 2.18 12.76 15.55
CA GLN A 165 3.18 11.73 15.28
C GLN A 165 3.99 11.33 16.55
N ASP A 166 4.33 12.31 17.40
CA ASP A 166 5.01 12.13 18.68
C ASP A 166 4.17 11.40 19.74
N GLU A 167 2.85 11.34 19.54
CA GLU A 167 1.91 10.66 20.44
C GLU A 167 1.68 9.20 20.06
N LEU A 168 2.14 8.76 18.88
CA LEU A 168 1.86 7.43 18.37
C LEU A 168 2.68 6.39 19.14
N PRO A 169 2.03 5.48 19.88
CA PRO A 169 2.78 4.38 20.48
C PRO A 169 3.35 3.48 19.36
N PRO A 170 4.52 2.84 19.56
CA PRO A 170 5.19 2.06 18.52
C PRO A 170 4.33 0.99 17.85
N TRP A 171 3.40 0.39 18.61
CA TRP A 171 2.48 -0.62 18.10
C TRP A 171 1.47 -0.03 17.11
N LEU A 172 1.01 1.21 17.33
CA LEU A 172 0.04 1.87 16.45
C LEU A 172 0.75 2.40 15.20
N ALA A 173 1.97 2.93 15.34
CA ALA A 173 2.80 3.29 14.20
C ALA A 173 3.04 2.07 13.28
N THR A 174 3.45 0.94 13.86
CA THR A 174 3.58 -0.33 13.13
C THR A 174 2.27 -0.76 12.48
N LEU A 175 1.13 -0.62 13.18
CA LEU A 175 -0.18 -0.93 12.62
C LEU A 175 -0.49 -0.03 11.41
N CYS A 176 -0.19 1.26 11.49
CA CYS A 176 -0.35 2.19 10.37
C CYS A 176 0.50 1.76 9.18
N GLU A 177 1.77 1.40 9.37
CA GLU A 177 2.62 0.86 8.30
C GLU A 177 2.03 -0.40 7.67
N ILE A 178 1.52 -1.32 8.48
CA ILE A 178 0.93 -2.58 8.01
C ILE A 178 -0.32 -2.32 7.17
N LEU A 179 -1.16 -1.37 7.58
CA LEU A 179 -2.48 -1.15 6.99
C LEU A 179 -2.49 -0.14 5.83
N SER A 180 -1.52 0.77 5.79
CA SER A 180 -1.47 1.87 4.81
C SER A 180 -1.04 1.46 3.40
N LEU A 181 -0.67 0.19 3.17
CA LEU A 181 -0.01 -0.28 1.95
C LEU A 181 0.96 0.79 1.42
N GLN A 182 2.00 1.09 2.20
CA GLN A 182 3.13 1.86 1.68
C GLN A 182 3.81 0.98 0.64
N MET A 183 3.40 1.14 -0.62
CA MET A 183 3.87 0.30 -1.71
C MET A 183 5.38 0.47 -1.88
N GLU A 184 5.89 1.67 -1.68
CA GLU A 184 7.32 1.97 -1.72
C GLU A 184 8.08 1.14 -0.68
N THR A 185 7.62 1.22 0.57
CA THR A 185 8.19 0.46 1.69
C THR A 185 8.06 -1.05 1.48
N LEU A 186 6.94 -1.52 0.93
CA LEU A 186 6.73 -2.93 0.63
C LEU A 186 7.70 -3.42 -0.44
N LEU A 187 7.82 -2.69 -1.55
CA LEU A 187 8.70 -3.05 -2.66
C LEU A 187 10.16 -3.02 -2.22
N ASP A 188 10.56 -1.99 -1.46
CA ASP A 188 11.90 -1.90 -0.86
C ASP A 188 12.19 -3.09 0.08
N SER A 189 11.25 -3.44 0.94
CA SER A 189 11.41 -4.58 1.87
C SER A 189 11.49 -5.92 1.13
N VAL A 190 10.74 -6.05 0.04
CA VAL A 190 10.76 -7.22 -0.84
C VAL A 190 12.12 -7.33 -1.54
N LEU A 191 12.69 -6.23 -2.02
CA LEU A 191 14.03 -6.22 -2.64
C LEU A 191 15.14 -6.67 -1.69
N HIS A 192 15.10 -6.22 -0.43
CA HIS A 192 16.23 -6.38 0.49
C HIS A 192 16.14 -7.60 1.42
N GLY A 193 14.97 -8.22 1.59
CA GLY A 193 14.75 -9.26 2.61
C GLY A 193 14.11 -10.56 2.14
N HIS A 194 13.89 -10.73 0.83
CA HIS A 194 13.07 -11.83 0.31
C HIS A 194 13.71 -12.54 -0.87
N LYS A 195 13.46 -13.85 -0.94
CA LYS A 195 13.74 -14.64 -2.14
C LYS A 195 12.67 -14.36 -3.17
N LEU A 196 13.09 -13.90 -4.35
CA LEU A 196 12.19 -13.53 -5.45
C LEU A 196 12.07 -14.66 -6.47
N THR A 197 10.83 -14.99 -6.82
CA THR A 197 10.50 -15.90 -7.92
C THR A 197 9.51 -15.24 -8.87
N VAL A 198 9.72 -15.42 -10.16
CA VAL A 198 8.87 -14.85 -11.21
C VAL A 198 8.05 -15.96 -11.84
N LYS A 199 6.77 -15.69 -12.07
CA LYS A 199 5.86 -16.52 -12.83
C LYS A 199 5.07 -15.65 -13.79
N ASP A 200 4.63 -16.23 -14.90
CA ASP A 200 3.62 -15.60 -15.71
C ASP A 200 2.32 -15.47 -14.90
N SER A 201 1.64 -14.33 -15.04
CA SER A 201 0.33 -14.12 -14.44
C SER A 201 -0.74 -14.64 -15.40
N ASP A 202 -1.82 -15.19 -14.87
CA ASP A 202 -3.01 -15.51 -15.65
C ASP A 202 -3.65 -14.26 -16.27
N ALA A 203 -3.38 -13.08 -15.70
CA ALA A 203 -3.82 -11.80 -16.23
C ALA A 203 -2.94 -11.38 -17.44
N PRO A 204 -3.53 -11.14 -18.62
CA PRO A 204 -2.78 -10.71 -19.80
C PRO A 204 -1.97 -9.44 -19.55
N GLY A 205 -0.71 -9.46 -19.97
CA GLY A 205 0.20 -8.32 -19.84
C GLY A 205 0.68 -8.05 -18.42
N ALA A 206 0.51 -8.99 -17.48
CA ALA A 206 1.07 -8.93 -16.15
C ALA A 206 2.16 -9.98 -15.92
N VAL A 207 2.92 -9.80 -14.84
CA VAL A 207 3.89 -10.75 -14.31
C VAL A 207 3.64 -10.89 -12.81
N LEU A 208 3.74 -12.13 -12.31
CA LEU A 208 3.57 -12.42 -10.91
C LEU A 208 4.95 -12.58 -10.27
N ILE A 209 5.23 -11.80 -9.25
CA ILE A 209 6.43 -11.94 -8.43
C ILE A 209 6.01 -12.43 -7.07
N HIS A 210 6.52 -13.59 -6.68
CA HIS A 210 6.39 -14.09 -5.32
C HIS A 210 7.70 -13.83 -4.57
N ALA A 211 7.58 -13.08 -3.48
CA ALA A 211 8.60 -12.79 -2.50
C ALA A 211 8.36 -13.62 -1.24
N ALA A 212 9.27 -14.54 -0.92
CA ALA A 212 9.23 -15.33 0.30
C ALA A 212 10.28 -14.82 1.30
N GLY A 213 9.86 -14.57 2.54
CA GLY A 213 10.72 -14.00 3.57
C GLY A 213 11.91 -14.90 3.89
N GLN A 214 13.07 -14.29 4.12
CA GLN A 214 14.29 -14.98 4.51
C GLN A 214 14.58 -14.79 6.01
N ALA A 215 15.35 -15.73 6.57
CA ALA A 215 15.86 -15.58 7.93
C ALA A 215 16.72 -14.29 8.01
N GLY A 216 16.49 -13.46 9.04
CA GLY A 216 17.18 -12.17 9.16
C GLY A 216 16.56 -11.03 8.36
N SER A 217 15.39 -11.21 7.74
CA SER A 217 14.66 -10.12 7.08
C SER A 217 14.45 -8.93 8.04
N PRO A 218 14.68 -7.68 7.59
CA PRO A 218 14.50 -6.48 8.41
C PRO A 218 13.05 -6.30 8.88
N ARG A 219 12.09 -6.95 8.21
CA ARG A 219 10.66 -6.91 8.56
C ARG A 219 10.15 -8.32 8.86
N PRO A 220 10.40 -8.86 10.07
CA PRO A 220 10.00 -10.23 10.42
C PRO A 220 8.48 -10.44 10.50
N TRP A 221 7.70 -9.36 10.49
CA TRP A 221 6.25 -9.40 10.40
C TRP A 221 5.75 -9.66 8.97
N LEU A 222 6.55 -9.39 7.94
CA LEU A 222 6.23 -9.67 6.54
C LEU A 222 6.75 -11.07 6.22
N LYS A 223 5.84 -12.05 6.14
CA LYS A 223 6.22 -13.42 5.81
C LYS A 223 6.43 -13.59 4.32
N GLU A 224 5.45 -13.16 3.55
CA GLU A 224 5.41 -13.36 2.10
C GLU A 224 4.64 -12.23 1.45
N ALA A 225 5.00 -11.93 0.21
CA ALA A 225 4.23 -11.05 -0.66
C ALA A 225 4.14 -11.66 -2.06
N THR A 226 2.98 -11.49 -2.68
CA THR A 226 2.75 -11.79 -4.09
C THR A 226 2.33 -10.50 -4.77
N LEU A 227 3.11 -10.09 -5.76
CA LEU A 227 2.94 -8.84 -6.49
C LEU A 227 2.57 -9.18 -7.94
N GLU A 228 1.41 -8.71 -8.37
CA GLU A 228 1.04 -8.72 -9.78
C GLU A 228 1.37 -7.37 -10.40
N ILE A 229 2.37 -7.35 -11.26
CA ILE A 229 2.91 -6.14 -11.87
C ILE A 229 2.51 -6.11 -13.34
N ASP A 230 1.95 -4.99 -13.80
CA ASP A 230 1.72 -4.77 -15.23
C ASP A 230 3.06 -4.61 -15.97
N ARG A 231 3.23 -5.34 -17.07
CA ARG A 231 4.49 -5.36 -17.82
C ARG A 231 4.80 -4.05 -18.54
N ASP A 232 3.80 -3.24 -18.86
CA ASP A 232 4.01 -2.02 -19.65
C ASP A 232 4.24 -0.82 -18.73
N THR A 233 3.35 -0.63 -17.76
CA THR A 233 3.30 0.49 -16.82
C THR A 233 4.13 0.27 -15.56
N ARG A 234 4.55 -0.97 -15.30
CA ARG A 234 5.25 -1.38 -14.06
C ARG A 234 4.45 -1.13 -12.78
N ALA A 235 3.18 -0.76 -12.89
CA ALA A 235 2.31 -0.57 -11.73
C ALA A 235 1.95 -1.92 -11.09
N VAL A 236 1.87 -1.92 -9.76
CA VAL A 236 1.42 -3.08 -8.99
C VAL A 236 -0.10 -3.04 -9.01
N ARG A 237 -0.70 -3.94 -9.77
CA ARG A 237 -2.16 -4.06 -9.90
C ARG A 237 -2.78 -4.72 -8.69
N ARG A 238 -2.08 -5.72 -8.16
CA ARG A 238 -2.52 -6.49 -7.02
C ARG A 238 -1.33 -6.85 -6.16
N ALA A 239 -1.47 -6.65 -4.85
CA ALA A 239 -0.52 -7.10 -3.87
C ALA A 239 -1.25 -7.96 -2.85
N THR A 240 -0.83 -9.22 -2.68
CA THR A 240 -1.29 -10.07 -1.59
C THR A 240 -0.15 -10.20 -0.61
N VAL A 241 -0.40 -9.81 0.65
CA VAL A 241 0.63 -9.73 1.68
C VAL A 241 0.24 -10.62 2.86
N THR A 242 1.09 -11.59 3.15
CA THR A 242 0.96 -12.49 4.29
C THR A 242 1.81 -11.97 5.43
N ARG A 243 1.17 -11.69 6.57
CA ARG A 243 1.83 -11.04 7.71
C ARG A 243 1.58 -11.80 8.99
N ARG A 244 2.60 -11.84 9.86
CA ARG A 244 2.46 -12.29 11.24
C ARG A 244 1.98 -11.11 12.09
N LEU A 245 0.78 -11.24 12.64
CA LEU A 245 0.22 -10.32 13.61
C LEU A 245 0.93 -10.47 14.96
N ARG A 246 0.77 -9.45 15.82
CA ARG A 246 1.38 -9.40 17.14
C ARG A 246 0.98 -10.58 18.05
N ASN A 247 -0.22 -11.11 17.91
CA ASN A 247 -0.70 -12.28 18.65
C ASN A 247 -0.16 -13.62 18.10
N GLY A 248 0.72 -13.58 17.09
CA GLY A 248 1.26 -14.76 16.42
C GLY A 248 0.38 -15.29 15.29
N GLU A 249 -0.88 -14.82 15.17
CA GLU A 249 -1.76 -15.17 14.06
C GLU A 249 -1.19 -14.67 12.73
N VAL A 250 -1.60 -15.30 11.64
CA VAL A 250 -1.23 -14.88 10.30
C VAL A 250 -2.45 -14.28 9.63
N ALA A 251 -2.25 -13.10 9.04
CA ALA A 251 -3.26 -12.42 8.26
C ALA A 251 -2.79 -12.27 6.81
N VAL A 252 -3.68 -12.57 5.88
CA VAL A 252 -3.50 -12.33 4.46
C VAL A 252 -4.32 -11.10 4.10
N THR A 253 -3.66 -10.07 3.58
CA THR A 253 -4.33 -8.87 3.09
C THR A 253 -4.08 -8.73 1.61
N SER A 254 -5.14 -8.63 0.80
CA SER A 254 -5.03 -8.37 -0.63
C SER A 254 -5.44 -6.93 -0.91
N TYR A 255 -4.66 -6.27 -1.76
CA TYR A 255 -4.85 -4.91 -2.22
C TYR A 255 -4.95 -4.95 -3.74
N THR A 256 -6.07 -4.51 -4.28
CA THR A 256 -6.31 -4.46 -5.72
C THR A 256 -6.47 -3.01 -6.14
N LEU A 257 -5.58 -2.53 -7.00
CA LEU A 257 -5.65 -1.17 -7.55
C LEU A 257 -6.91 -1.03 -8.41
N VAL A 258 -7.75 -0.06 -8.08
CA VAL A 258 -9.02 0.20 -8.79
C VAL A 258 -9.15 1.60 -9.36
N SER A 259 -8.35 2.56 -8.89
CA SER A 259 -8.32 3.91 -9.46
C SER A 259 -6.98 4.59 -9.21
N ILE A 260 -6.56 5.44 -10.15
CA ILE A 260 -5.51 6.46 -9.97
C ILE A 260 -6.14 7.82 -10.31
N GLU A 261 -6.70 8.49 -9.32
CA GLU A 261 -7.46 9.74 -9.51
C GLU A 261 -7.11 10.74 -8.41
N ALA A 262 -6.73 11.95 -8.81
CA ALA A 262 -6.44 13.03 -7.87
C ALA A 262 -7.64 13.27 -6.94
N GLN A 263 -7.37 13.25 -5.65
CA GLN A 263 -8.28 13.55 -4.56
C GLN A 263 -8.02 14.98 -4.07
N PRO A 264 -9.08 15.69 -3.64
CA PRO A 264 -8.92 16.90 -2.86
C PRO A 264 -8.03 16.67 -1.63
N GLY A 265 -7.19 17.66 -1.27
CA GLY A 265 -6.22 17.51 -0.18
C GLY A 265 -6.85 17.30 1.20
N ASP A 266 -8.03 17.88 1.42
CA ASP A 266 -8.83 17.71 2.64
C ASP A 266 -9.27 16.25 2.88
N ARG A 267 -9.35 15.41 1.84
CA ARG A 267 -9.65 13.97 1.97
C ARG A 267 -8.56 13.22 2.72
N TYR A 268 -7.35 13.75 2.84
CA TYR A 268 -6.28 13.16 3.67
C TYR A 268 -6.25 13.73 5.09
N GLN A 269 -7.18 14.62 5.42
CA GLN A 269 -7.34 15.22 6.73
C GLN A 269 -8.64 14.72 7.39
N LEU A 270 -8.69 14.74 8.72
CA LEU A 270 -9.83 14.25 9.48
C LEU A 270 -11.12 14.99 9.13
N GLU A 271 -11.02 16.31 8.99
CA GLU A 271 -12.12 17.23 8.75
C GLU A 271 -12.84 16.94 7.43
N GLY A 272 -12.12 16.46 6.40
CA GLY A 272 -12.69 16.03 5.12
C GLY A 272 -13.54 14.76 5.19
N HIS A 273 -13.66 14.15 6.38
CA HIS A 273 -14.50 12.99 6.67
C HIS A 273 -15.56 13.26 7.75
N LEU A 274 -15.72 14.51 8.20
CA LEU A 274 -16.70 14.90 9.21
C LEU A 274 -17.81 15.79 8.63
N GLU A 275 -19.01 15.66 9.17
CA GLU A 275 -20.18 16.47 8.83
C GLU A 275 -20.34 17.60 9.86
N SER A 276 -20.41 18.84 9.39
CA SER A 276 -20.63 19.99 10.27
C SER A 276 -22.04 19.97 10.90
N PRO A 277 -22.19 20.38 12.18
CA PRO A 277 -21.13 20.69 13.12
C PRO A 277 -20.45 19.41 13.63
N PHE A 278 -19.12 19.44 13.72
CA PHE A 278 -18.32 18.33 14.24
C PHE A 278 -17.37 18.77 15.35
N GLU A 279 -16.84 17.79 16.06
CA GLU A 279 -15.88 17.98 17.15
C GLU A 279 -14.66 17.07 16.97
N VAL A 280 -13.46 17.65 17.10
CA VAL A 280 -12.19 16.92 17.00
C VAL A 280 -11.52 16.86 18.36
N PHE A 281 -11.31 15.65 18.85
CA PHE A 281 -10.63 15.41 20.12
C PHE A 281 -9.12 15.26 19.90
N THR A 282 -8.34 16.09 20.59
CA THR A 282 -6.87 16.10 20.52
C THR A 282 -6.27 15.95 21.92
N ARG A 283 -4.94 15.95 22.04
CA ARG A 283 -4.27 16.01 23.35
C ARG A 283 -4.67 17.25 24.15
N ASP A 284 -4.81 18.38 23.47
CA ASP A 284 -5.05 19.68 24.11
C ASP A 284 -6.54 20.06 24.14
N HIS A 285 -7.39 19.33 23.40
CA HIS A 285 -8.84 19.55 23.35
C HIS A 285 -9.63 18.30 23.75
N LYS A 286 -10.27 18.36 24.94
CA LYS A 286 -11.05 17.28 25.54
C LYS A 286 -10.29 15.93 25.64
N PRO A 287 -9.11 15.90 26.30
CA PRO A 287 -8.27 14.71 26.39
C PRO A 287 -8.95 13.50 27.04
N GLU A 288 -9.83 13.72 28.02
CA GLU A 288 -10.57 12.63 28.68
C GLU A 288 -11.52 11.90 27.72
N ARG A 289 -12.21 12.64 26.84
CA ARG A 289 -13.10 12.07 25.81
C ARG A 289 -12.28 11.32 24.76
N ARG A 290 -11.16 11.90 24.33
CA ARG A 290 -10.17 11.23 23.45
C ARG A 290 -9.74 9.89 24.04
N GLN A 291 -9.32 9.88 25.31
CA GLN A 291 -8.86 8.67 25.99
C GLN A 291 -9.97 7.62 26.12
N ALA A 292 -11.20 8.03 26.43
CA ALA A 292 -12.34 7.11 26.55
C ALA A 292 -12.65 6.41 25.22
N ILE A 293 -12.66 7.15 24.10
CA ILE A 293 -12.90 6.59 22.78
C ILE A 293 -11.75 5.67 22.35
N LEU A 294 -10.50 6.09 22.52
CA LEU A 294 -9.32 5.26 22.22
C LEU A 294 -9.32 3.97 23.06
N SER A 295 -9.71 4.05 24.33
CA SER A 295 -9.81 2.89 25.21
C SER A 295 -10.89 1.91 24.75
N LYS A 296 -12.00 2.40 24.19
CA LYS A 296 -13.05 1.57 23.60
C LYS A 296 -12.60 0.88 22.32
N LEU A 297 -11.79 1.54 21.50
CA LEU A 297 -11.35 1.02 20.20
C LEU A 297 -10.15 0.06 20.31
N PHE A 298 -9.20 0.38 21.17
CA PHE A 298 -7.90 -0.32 21.25
C PHE A 298 -7.62 -0.95 22.62
N GLY A 299 -8.53 -0.80 23.58
CA GLY A 299 -8.38 -1.25 24.96
C GLY A 299 -7.74 -0.20 25.88
N PRO A 300 -7.74 -0.44 27.21
CA PRO A 300 -7.41 0.57 28.23
C PRO A 300 -5.96 1.10 28.18
N LYS A 301 -5.05 0.41 27.47
CA LYS A 301 -3.64 0.79 27.31
C LYS A 301 -3.33 1.34 25.91
N ALA A 302 -4.34 1.91 25.23
CA ALA A 302 -4.23 2.39 23.85
C ALA A 302 -3.01 3.30 23.64
N LEU A 303 -2.84 4.32 24.49
CA LEU A 303 -1.74 5.30 24.37
C LEU A 303 -0.53 5.01 25.25
N THR A 304 -0.54 3.92 26.02
CA THR A 304 0.61 3.57 26.85
C THR A 304 1.64 2.82 25.99
N PRO A 305 2.90 3.26 25.95
CA PRO A 305 3.99 2.43 25.44
C PRO A 305 3.99 1.14 26.25
N ARG A 306 3.62 0.02 25.63
CA ARG A 306 3.62 -1.26 26.32
C ARG A 306 5.07 -1.73 26.34
N ALA A 307 5.69 -1.75 27.52
CA ALA A 307 7.00 -2.36 27.71
C ALA A 307 7.02 -3.72 26.99
N ASP A 308 7.93 -3.87 26.03
CA ASP A 308 8.05 -5.08 25.25
C ASP A 308 8.18 -6.26 26.22
N ARG A 309 7.27 -7.24 26.12
CA ARG A 309 7.47 -8.49 26.85
C ARG A 309 8.74 -9.11 26.27
N PRO A 310 9.75 -9.46 27.08
CA PRO A 310 10.89 -10.19 26.58
C PRO A 310 10.38 -11.44 25.87
N ILE A 311 10.82 -11.62 24.63
CA ILE A 311 10.60 -12.85 23.86
C ILE A 311 11.13 -13.97 24.74
N ALA A 312 10.27 -14.90 25.14
CA ALA A 312 10.67 -16.01 26.00
C ALA A 312 11.87 -16.72 25.35
N SER A 313 13.00 -16.72 26.06
CA SER A 313 14.21 -17.43 25.64
C SER A 313 13.85 -18.90 25.34
N PRO A 314 14.39 -19.49 24.26
CA PRO A 314 14.11 -20.87 23.93
C PRO A 314 14.52 -21.77 25.11
N SER A 315 13.55 -22.55 25.59
CA SER A 315 13.75 -23.55 26.63
C SER A 315 14.92 -24.45 26.24
N LYS A 316 15.98 -24.47 27.06
CA LYS A 316 17.07 -25.43 26.92
C LYS A 316 16.47 -26.82 26.99
N LYS A 317 16.66 -27.63 25.93
CA LYS A 317 16.39 -29.06 25.99
C LYS A 317 17.23 -29.66 27.12
N PRO A 318 16.68 -30.58 27.93
CA PRO A 318 17.50 -31.36 28.84
C PRO A 318 18.43 -32.25 28.01
N GLU A 319 19.73 -32.15 28.26
CA GLU A 319 20.71 -33.14 27.82
C GLU A 319 20.40 -34.45 28.57
N SER A 320 20.25 -35.52 27.79
CA SER A 320 20.16 -36.91 28.23
C SER A 320 21.50 -37.58 28.03
#